data_AF-A0A0F9F6Q1-F1
#
_entry.id   AF-A0A0F9F6Q1-F1
#
_cell.length_a   1.000
_cell.length_b   1.000
_cell.length_c   1.000
_cell.angle_alpha   90.00
_cell.angle_beta   90.00
_cell.angle_gamma   90.00
#
_symmetry.space_group_name_H-M   'P 1'
#
loop_
_entity.id
_entity.type
_entity.pdbx_description
1 polymer ?
#
loop_
_entity_poly.entity_id
_entity_poly.type
_entity_poly.pdbx_seq_one_letter_code
_entity_poly.pdbx_strand_id
1 'polypeptide(L)'
;MEEIDIREEEPLYNNKKWLYDQYINKEKSQTEIAKEIECSQSTIRNRLIKYDIQRRNRQEINEIRYDCKNKPYSNKDWLYDQYWNKGKSATKIGILCKVSDTTIGHWLRKLGIPSRNERYNQDKFKKICKYCDKEYFPDGLNINRQKYCSRKCAQRDWLENNRGKARIYKLKQIYNLDFEDFHNLAEKQNYKCKICEKKGNIKGKNGESRTLYIDHDHKTGKIRGLLCVHCNRGLGDFKDNIKTLKLAIKYLEGN
;
A
#
# COMPACT_ATOMS: atom_id res chain seq x y z
N MET A 1 -34.39 55.47 -25.49
CA MET A 1 -33.87 54.25 -24.83
C MET A 1 -32.39 54.51 -24.64
N GLU A 2 -32.05 55.16 -23.53
CA GLU A 2 -30.66 55.50 -23.21
C GLU A 2 -29.98 54.25 -22.65
N GLU A 3 -28.86 53.87 -23.27
CA GLU A 3 -27.99 52.79 -22.78
C GLU A 3 -27.36 53.23 -21.46
N ILE A 4 -27.69 52.52 -20.39
CA ILE A 4 -27.07 52.70 -19.08
C ILE A 4 -25.66 52.08 -19.17
N ASP A 5 -24.63 52.94 -19.21
CA ASP A 5 -23.21 52.58 -19.04
C ASP A 5 -23.01 52.10 -17.60
N ILE A 6 -23.20 50.81 -17.35
CA ILE A 6 -22.86 50.15 -16.08
C ILE A 6 -21.34 50.00 -16.06
N ARG A 7 -20.63 51.05 -15.65
CA ARG A 7 -19.23 50.93 -15.25
C ARG A 7 -19.17 50.03 -14.03
N GLU A 8 -18.79 48.78 -14.20
CA GLU A 8 -18.53 47.85 -13.09
C GLU A 8 -17.55 48.52 -12.12
N GLU A 9 -18.00 48.82 -10.90
CA GLU A 9 -17.14 49.41 -9.87
C GLU A 9 -15.92 48.52 -9.65
N GLU A 10 -14.72 49.10 -9.76
CA GLU A 10 -13.49 48.31 -9.64
C GLU A 10 -13.47 47.56 -8.29
N PRO A 11 -13.11 46.27 -8.28
CA PRO A 11 -13.12 45.48 -7.06
C PRO A 11 -12.28 46.11 -5.94
N LEU A 12 -12.87 46.27 -4.75
CA LEU A 12 -12.26 46.99 -3.61
C LEU A 12 -10.86 46.49 -3.21
N TYR A 13 -10.55 45.22 -3.47
CA TYR A 13 -9.22 44.63 -3.22
C TYR A 13 -8.13 45.15 -4.18
N ASN A 14 -8.48 45.88 -5.23
CA ASN A 14 -7.53 46.61 -6.06
C ASN A 14 -7.08 47.93 -5.40
N ASN A 15 -7.80 48.43 -4.40
CA ASN A 15 -7.38 49.60 -3.63
C ASN A 15 -6.36 49.18 -2.54
N LYS A 16 -5.09 49.58 -2.71
CA LYS A 16 -4.00 49.26 -1.77
C LYS A 16 -4.30 49.72 -0.34
N LYS A 17 -4.87 50.92 -0.16
CA LYS A 17 -5.15 51.50 1.17
C LYS A 17 -6.25 50.72 1.89
N TRP A 18 -7.31 50.36 1.16
CA TRP A 18 -8.39 49.54 1.69
C TRP A 18 -7.88 48.15 2.09
N LEU A 19 -7.12 47.49 1.20
CA LEU A 19 -6.60 46.15 1.48
C LEU A 19 -5.63 46.13 2.67
N TYR A 20 -4.79 47.17 2.80
CA TYR A 20 -3.90 47.34 3.96
C TYR A 20 -4.71 47.51 5.25
N ASP A 21 -5.71 48.38 5.25
CA ASP A 21 -6.56 48.63 6.43
C ASP A 21 -7.28 47.34 6.88
N GLN A 22 -7.85 46.59 5.94
CA GLN A 22 -8.55 45.34 6.26
C GLN A 22 -7.59 44.25 6.78
N TYR A 23 -6.41 44.11 6.18
CA TYR A 23 -5.49 43.00 6.49
C TYR A 23 -4.56 43.28 7.68
N ILE A 24 -4.08 44.51 7.82
CA ILE A 24 -3.15 44.95 8.88
C ILE A 24 -3.91 45.60 10.03
N ASN A 25 -4.63 46.70 9.81
CA ASN A 25 -5.23 47.47 10.92
C ASN A 25 -6.42 46.74 11.56
N LYS A 26 -7.27 46.11 10.75
CA LYS A 26 -8.43 45.32 11.21
C LYS A 26 -8.11 43.85 11.42
N GLU A 27 -6.87 43.44 11.19
CA GLU A 27 -6.36 42.09 11.39
C GLU A 27 -7.16 40.95 10.73
N LYS A 28 -7.99 41.24 9.73
CA LYS A 28 -8.80 40.20 9.05
C LYS A 28 -7.92 39.26 8.26
N SER A 29 -8.22 37.97 8.31
CA SER A 29 -7.53 36.95 7.53
C SER A 29 -7.84 37.08 6.04
N GLN A 30 -6.97 36.53 5.19
CA GLN A 30 -7.18 36.54 3.74
C GLN A 30 -8.49 35.84 3.33
N THR A 31 -8.93 34.85 4.10
CA THR A 31 -10.20 34.12 3.87
C THR A 31 -11.41 34.95 4.29
N GLU A 32 -11.33 35.71 5.37
CA GLU A 32 -12.43 36.60 5.80
C GLU A 32 -12.62 37.74 4.80
N ILE A 33 -11.53 38.40 4.40
CA ILE A 33 -11.56 39.44 3.37
C ILE A 33 -12.12 38.88 2.05
N ALA A 34 -11.68 37.68 1.66
CA ALA A 34 -12.14 37.03 0.43
C ALA A 34 -13.64 36.69 0.46
N LYS A 35 -14.17 36.25 1.61
CA LYS A 35 -15.62 35.98 1.77
C LYS A 35 -16.45 37.26 1.72
N GLU A 36 -15.98 38.33 2.34
CA GLU A 36 -16.69 39.61 2.44
C GLU A 36 -16.86 40.29 1.06
N ILE A 37 -15.91 40.10 0.16
CA ILE A 37 -15.93 40.67 -1.19
C ILE A 37 -16.17 39.61 -2.28
N GLU A 38 -16.64 38.43 -1.87
CA GLU A 38 -16.99 37.31 -2.75
C GLU A 38 -15.93 36.94 -3.81
N CYS A 39 -14.67 36.88 -3.38
CA CYS A 39 -13.57 36.47 -4.24
C CYS A 39 -12.80 35.28 -3.67
N SER A 40 -11.83 34.77 -4.43
CA SER A 40 -10.99 33.68 -3.94
C SER A 40 -9.93 34.18 -2.95
N GLN A 41 -9.58 33.37 -1.96
CA GLN A 41 -8.46 33.66 -1.05
C GLN A 41 -7.12 33.85 -1.80
N SER A 42 -6.95 33.13 -2.92
CA SER A 42 -5.81 33.29 -3.82
C SER A 42 -5.76 34.67 -4.48
N THR A 43 -6.92 35.28 -4.78
CA THR A 43 -7.03 36.63 -5.34
C THR A 43 -6.48 37.66 -4.34
N ILE A 44 -6.92 37.59 -3.08
CA ILE A 44 -6.40 38.44 -2.00
C ILE A 44 -4.91 38.23 -1.78
N ARG A 45 -4.46 36.97 -1.76
CA ARG A 45 -3.04 36.63 -1.64
C ARG A 45 -2.20 37.28 -2.74
N ASN A 46 -2.64 37.19 -3.98
CA ASN A 46 -1.92 37.77 -5.11
C ASN A 46 -1.89 39.31 -5.04
N ARG A 47 -2.95 39.95 -4.51
CA ARG A 47 -3.01 41.41 -4.34
C ARG A 47 -2.13 41.92 -3.21
N LEU A 48 -2.04 41.20 -2.10
CA LEU A 48 -1.09 41.50 -1.02
C LEU A 48 0.37 41.44 -1.51
N ILE A 49 0.71 40.43 -2.33
CA ILE A 49 2.03 40.31 -2.98
C ILE A 49 2.26 41.47 -3.94
N LYS A 50 1.29 41.78 -4.81
CA LYS A 50 1.39 42.88 -5.79
C LYS A 50 1.67 44.24 -5.12
N TYR A 51 1.11 44.48 -3.94
CA TYR A 51 1.25 45.74 -3.22
C TYR A 51 2.37 45.77 -2.18
N ASP A 52 3.15 44.70 -2.11
CA ASP A 52 4.24 44.51 -1.15
C ASP A 52 3.78 44.66 0.31
N ILE A 53 2.58 44.20 0.61
CA ILE A 53 2.05 44.18 1.97
C ILE A 53 2.57 42.92 2.64
N GLN A 54 3.44 43.10 3.63
CA GLN A 54 4.05 41.98 4.35
C GLN A 54 2.97 41.08 4.97
N ARG A 55 3.08 39.78 4.68
CA ARG A 55 2.13 38.78 5.17
C ARG A 55 2.45 38.46 6.61
N ARG A 56 1.44 38.47 7.48
CA ARG A 56 1.55 37.97 8.85
C ARG A 56 2.14 36.56 8.81
N ASN A 57 3.23 36.37 9.54
CA ASN A 57 3.95 35.10 9.55
C ASN A 57 3.02 34.00 10.09
N ARG A 58 3.17 32.77 9.60
CA ARG A 58 2.44 31.60 10.11
C ARG A 58 2.59 31.44 11.63
N GLN A 59 3.71 31.94 12.19
CA GLN A 59 3.97 32.00 13.62
C GLN A 59 3.10 33.04 14.35
N GLU A 60 2.96 34.26 13.83
CA GLU A 60 2.09 35.31 14.39
C GLU A 60 0.59 34.94 14.28
N ILE A 61 0.19 34.27 13.19
CA ILE A 61 -1.19 33.71 13.04
C ILE A 61 -1.47 32.64 14.09
N ASN A 62 -0.44 31.87 14.49
CA ASN A 62 -0.50 30.94 15.61
C ASN A 62 -0.39 31.63 16.97
N GLU A 63 -0.06 32.91 17.06
CA GLU A 63 -0.06 33.65 18.33
C GLU A 63 -1.43 34.29 18.58
N ILE A 64 -2.07 34.85 17.54
CA ILE A 64 -3.43 35.41 17.61
C ILE A 64 -4.50 34.34 17.91
N ARG A 65 -4.32 33.10 17.41
CA ARG A 65 -5.25 31.98 17.68
C ARG A 65 -5.09 31.35 19.07
N TYR A 66 -4.04 31.69 19.81
CA TYR A 66 -3.64 30.97 21.02
C TYR A 66 -3.57 31.90 22.24
N ASP A 67 -4.72 32.34 22.75
CA ASP A 67 -4.80 32.58 24.19
C ASP A 67 -4.95 31.23 24.92
N CYS A 68 -3.83 30.52 25.10
CA CYS A 68 -3.75 29.31 25.92
C CYS A 68 -2.63 29.43 26.94
N LYS A 69 -2.72 30.41 27.85
CA LYS A 69 -1.79 30.50 28.99
C LYS A 69 -1.80 29.26 29.90
N ASN A 70 -2.74 28.32 29.69
CA ASN A 70 -2.74 27.03 30.37
C ASN A 70 -3.05 25.91 29.35
N LYS A 71 -2.04 25.07 29.02
CA LYS A 71 -2.21 23.86 28.19
C LYS A 71 -2.34 22.64 29.11
N PRO A 72 -3.54 22.35 29.66
CA PRO A 72 -3.69 21.29 30.65
C PRO A 72 -3.27 19.91 30.10
N TYR A 73 -3.45 19.68 28.81
CA TYR A 73 -3.03 18.45 28.11
C TYR A 73 -1.50 18.30 27.92
N SER A 74 -0.70 19.32 28.21
CA SER A 74 0.77 19.17 28.28
C SER A 74 1.25 18.59 29.61
N ASN A 75 0.39 18.59 30.64
CA ASN A 75 0.65 17.92 31.91
C ASN A 75 0.27 16.43 31.78
N LYS A 76 1.21 15.54 32.13
CA LYS A 76 1.05 14.09 31.99
C LYS A 76 -0.07 13.54 32.88
N ASP A 77 -0.12 13.95 34.14
CA ASP A 77 -1.08 13.42 35.11
C ASP A 77 -2.50 13.87 34.78
N TRP A 78 -2.66 15.14 34.39
CA TRP A 78 -3.96 15.66 33.96
C TRP A 78 -4.46 14.93 32.71
N LEU A 79 -3.58 14.77 31.70
CA LEU A 79 -3.96 14.11 30.45
C LEU A 79 -4.25 12.62 30.67
N TYR A 80 -3.48 11.95 31.54
CA TYR A 80 -3.73 10.57 31.95
C TYR A 80 -5.08 10.44 32.67
N ASP A 81 -5.38 11.33 33.62
CA ASP A 81 -6.66 11.32 34.33
C ASP A 81 -7.85 11.51 33.37
N GLN A 82 -7.78 12.49 32.46
CA GLN A 82 -8.86 12.71 31.49
C GLN A 82 -9.02 11.52 30.53
N TYR A 83 -7.92 10.96 30.04
CA TYR A 83 -7.92 9.93 29.01
C TYR A 83 -8.14 8.51 29.55
N TRP A 84 -7.58 8.16 30.71
CA TRP A 84 -7.70 6.82 31.31
C TRP A 84 -8.75 6.78 32.40
N ASN A 85 -8.58 7.53 33.49
CA ASN A 85 -9.46 7.42 34.66
C ASN A 85 -10.90 7.85 34.35
N LYS A 86 -11.06 8.96 33.62
CA LYS A 86 -12.37 9.52 33.24
C LYS A 86 -12.87 9.02 31.88
N GLY A 87 -12.12 8.16 31.20
CA GLY A 87 -12.57 7.50 29.98
C GLY A 87 -12.90 8.43 28.79
N LYS A 88 -12.43 9.69 28.73
CA LYS A 88 -12.72 10.60 27.60
C LYS A 88 -11.88 10.30 26.35
N SER A 89 -12.49 10.29 25.17
CA SER A 89 -11.75 10.11 23.90
C SER A 89 -10.84 11.31 23.60
N ALA A 90 -9.83 11.12 22.74
CA ALA A 90 -8.95 12.21 22.28
C ALA A 90 -9.75 13.36 21.65
N THR A 91 -10.85 13.05 20.95
CA THR A 91 -11.80 14.02 20.40
C THR A 91 -12.52 14.80 21.50
N LYS A 92 -13.02 14.12 22.54
CA LYS A 92 -13.72 14.78 23.66
C LYS A 92 -12.79 15.66 24.48
N ILE A 93 -11.53 15.24 24.66
CA ILE A 93 -10.49 16.05 25.30
C ILE A 93 -10.10 17.23 24.39
N GLY A 94 -10.03 17.02 23.08
CA GLY A 94 -9.77 18.08 22.10
C GLY A 94 -10.82 19.17 22.16
N ILE A 95 -12.11 18.80 22.15
CA ILE A 95 -13.23 19.74 22.33
C ILE A 95 -13.10 20.50 23.65
N LEU A 96 -12.82 19.79 24.76
CA LEU A 96 -12.65 20.40 26.09
C LEU A 96 -11.51 21.42 26.12
N CYS A 97 -10.42 21.14 25.42
CA CYS A 97 -9.22 21.96 25.40
C CYS A 97 -9.18 22.93 24.21
N LYS A 98 -10.24 23.00 23.40
CA LYS A 98 -10.33 23.78 22.16
C LYS A 98 -9.18 23.51 21.18
N VAL A 99 -8.77 22.25 21.05
CA VAL A 99 -7.73 21.78 20.12
C VAL A 99 -8.22 20.58 19.30
N SER A 100 -7.50 20.26 18.22
CA SER A 100 -7.79 19.06 17.46
C SER A 100 -7.52 17.80 18.28
N ASP A 101 -8.27 16.74 17.99
CA ASP A 101 -8.01 15.39 18.49
C ASP A 101 -6.60 14.89 18.12
N THR A 102 -6.09 15.30 16.95
CA THR A 102 -4.71 15.05 16.52
C THR A 102 -3.67 15.68 17.46
N THR A 103 -3.97 16.85 18.03
CA THR A 103 -3.11 17.51 19.02
C THR A 103 -3.07 16.68 20.29
N ILE A 104 -4.21 16.21 20.78
CA ILE A 104 -4.28 15.33 21.96
C ILE A 104 -3.54 14.01 21.69
N GLY A 105 -3.73 13.40 20.51
CA GLY A 105 -3.01 12.20 20.10
C GLY A 105 -1.48 12.38 20.08
N HIS A 106 -1.01 13.54 19.60
CA HIS A 106 0.41 13.90 19.67
C HIS A 106 0.93 13.94 21.12
N TRP A 107 0.18 14.58 22.03
CA TRP A 107 0.60 14.71 23.44
C TRP A 107 0.53 13.38 24.21
N LEU A 108 -0.45 12.52 23.93
CA LEU A 108 -0.49 11.16 24.49
C LEU A 108 0.79 10.39 24.14
N ARG A 109 1.20 10.42 22.87
CA ARG A 109 2.46 9.79 22.42
C ARG A 109 3.68 10.46 23.03
N LYS A 110 3.73 11.79 23.04
CA LYS A 110 4.87 12.56 23.55
C LYS A 110 5.12 12.32 25.04
N LEU A 111 4.07 12.14 25.83
CA LEU A 111 4.14 11.92 27.29
C LEU A 111 4.19 10.43 27.66
N GLY A 112 4.21 9.53 26.67
CA GLY A 112 4.22 8.08 26.88
C GLY A 112 2.97 7.56 27.59
N ILE A 113 1.82 8.19 27.38
CA ILE A 113 0.54 7.72 27.91
C ILE A 113 0.05 6.62 26.97
N PRO A 114 -0.12 5.38 27.45
CA PRO A 114 -0.50 4.26 26.59
C PRO A 114 -1.86 4.52 25.97
N SER A 115 -2.00 4.21 24.69
CA SER A 115 -3.31 4.23 24.04
C SER A 115 -4.21 3.15 24.65
N ARG A 116 -5.53 3.36 24.65
CA ARG A 116 -6.45 2.31 25.10
C ARG A 116 -6.37 1.03 24.25
N ASN A 117 -5.83 1.14 23.03
CA ASN A 117 -5.58 0.01 22.15
C ASN A 117 -4.29 -0.76 22.52
N GLU A 118 -3.30 -0.13 23.19
CA GLU A 118 -2.04 -0.80 23.58
C GLU A 118 -2.25 -1.83 24.68
N ARG A 119 -3.10 -1.55 25.68
CA ARG A 119 -3.47 -2.56 26.71
C ARG A 119 -4.43 -3.63 26.17
N TYR A 120 -5.16 -3.33 25.09
CA TYR A 120 -6.08 -4.26 24.43
C TYR A 120 -5.36 -5.27 23.52
N ASN A 121 -4.19 -4.90 22.97
CA ASN A 121 -3.44 -5.72 22.00
C ASN A 121 -2.38 -6.66 22.61
N GLN A 122 -1.98 -6.48 23.87
CA GLN A 122 -0.89 -7.28 24.45
C GLN A 122 -1.34 -8.66 24.95
N ASP A 123 -2.59 -8.83 25.39
CA ASP A 123 -3.02 -10.05 26.12
C ASP A 123 -4.20 -10.83 25.54
N LYS A 124 -4.85 -10.41 24.44
CA LYS A 124 -5.92 -11.21 23.84
C LYS A 124 -5.83 -11.31 22.32
N PHE A 125 -6.06 -12.54 21.86
CA PHE A 125 -6.06 -13.02 20.48
C PHE A 125 -4.72 -13.46 19.91
N LYS A 126 -3.99 -14.26 20.69
CA LYS A 126 -3.21 -15.34 20.08
C LYS A 126 -4.16 -16.17 19.22
N LYS A 127 -3.79 -16.40 17.96
CA LYS A 127 -4.51 -17.25 17.04
C LYS A 127 -3.68 -18.47 16.69
N ILE A 128 -4.37 -19.56 16.39
CA ILE A 128 -3.75 -20.77 15.85
C ILE A 128 -3.77 -20.65 14.32
N CYS A 129 -2.61 -20.78 13.69
CA CYS A 129 -2.51 -20.76 12.24
C CYS A 129 -3.25 -21.98 11.65
N LYS A 130 -4.19 -21.76 10.72
CA LYS A 130 -4.93 -22.85 10.06
C LYS A 130 -4.07 -23.88 9.30
N TYR A 131 -2.81 -23.55 9.00
CA TYR A 131 -1.92 -24.40 8.19
C TYR A 131 -0.86 -25.15 9.02
N CYS A 132 -0.20 -24.46 9.94
CA CYS A 132 0.94 -25.01 10.67
C CYS A 132 0.68 -25.17 12.17
N ASP A 133 -0.55 -24.92 12.62
CA ASP A 133 -1.02 -24.99 14.01
C ASP A 133 -0.22 -24.16 15.03
N LYS A 134 0.71 -23.34 14.55
CA LYS A 134 1.52 -22.46 15.40
C LYS A 134 0.68 -21.30 15.93
N GLU A 135 0.84 -21.00 17.20
CA GLU A 135 0.36 -19.75 17.79
C GLU A 135 1.05 -18.54 17.12
N TYR A 136 0.26 -17.53 16.79
CA TYR A 136 0.77 -16.27 16.26
C TYR A 136 -0.07 -15.10 16.71
N PHE A 137 0.56 -13.92 16.66
CA PHE A 137 -0.10 -12.64 16.90
C PHE A 137 -0.54 -12.08 15.54
N PRO A 138 -1.84 -11.96 15.28
CA PRO A 138 -2.34 -11.38 14.05
C PRO A 138 -1.98 -9.88 13.99
N ASP A 139 -1.69 -9.38 12.79
CA ASP A 139 -1.18 -8.04 12.51
C ASP A 139 -2.06 -7.28 11.48
N GLY A 140 -2.03 -5.94 11.57
CA GLY A 140 -2.71 -5.06 10.62
C GLY A 140 -4.21 -4.86 10.85
N LEU A 141 -4.86 -4.17 9.90
CA LEU A 141 -6.24 -3.67 10.01
C LEU A 141 -7.33 -4.77 10.03
N ASN A 142 -6.98 -6.01 9.66
CA ASN A 142 -7.92 -7.13 9.53
C ASN A 142 -7.61 -8.29 10.49
N ILE A 143 -7.21 -7.94 11.72
CA ILE A 143 -6.77 -8.87 12.76
C ILE A 143 -7.75 -10.04 12.98
N ASN A 144 -9.06 -9.77 12.94
CA ASN A 144 -10.12 -10.77 13.12
C ASN A 144 -10.23 -11.76 11.94
N ARG A 145 -9.91 -11.33 10.72
CA ARG A 145 -10.01 -12.15 9.50
C ARG A 145 -8.74 -12.94 9.17
N GLN A 146 -7.60 -12.59 9.77
CA GLN A 146 -6.35 -13.29 9.55
C GLN A 146 -6.45 -14.74 10.07
N LYS A 147 -6.20 -15.70 9.17
CA LYS A 147 -6.26 -17.16 9.42
C LYS A 147 -4.89 -17.84 9.46
N TYR A 148 -3.85 -17.13 8.99
CA TYR A 148 -2.52 -17.69 8.80
C TYR A 148 -1.47 -16.79 9.44
N CYS A 149 -0.46 -17.40 10.04
CA CYS A 149 0.67 -16.69 10.64
C CYS A 149 1.58 -16.00 9.62
N SER A 150 1.49 -16.39 8.35
CA SER A 150 2.28 -15.82 7.26
C SER A 150 1.61 -16.04 5.91
N ARG A 151 1.96 -15.18 4.94
CA ARG A 151 1.59 -15.36 3.52
C ARG A 151 2.04 -16.73 2.97
N LYS A 152 3.20 -17.23 3.43
CA LYS A 152 3.72 -18.55 3.06
C LYS A 152 2.78 -19.67 3.51
N CYS A 153 2.25 -19.61 4.73
CA CYS A 153 1.31 -20.61 5.25
C CYS A 153 -0.04 -20.54 4.51
N ALA A 154 -0.55 -19.34 4.22
CA ALA A 154 -1.75 -19.18 3.39
C ALA A 154 -1.57 -19.81 1.99
N GLN A 155 -0.41 -19.59 1.38
CA GLN A 155 -0.10 -20.14 0.06
C GLN A 155 0.00 -21.67 0.09
N ARG A 156 0.65 -22.24 1.10
CA ARG A 156 0.77 -23.70 1.22
C ARG A 156 -0.57 -24.39 1.48
N ASP A 157 -1.39 -23.85 2.40
CA ASP A 157 -2.76 -24.34 2.65
C ASP A 157 -3.59 -24.32 1.35
N TRP A 158 -3.48 -23.25 0.58
CA TRP A 158 -4.16 -23.15 -0.72
C TRP A 158 -3.66 -24.22 -1.70
N LEU A 159 -2.34 -24.41 -1.84
CA LEU A 159 -1.73 -25.38 -2.76
C LEU A 159 -2.13 -26.82 -2.41
N GLU A 160 -2.19 -27.18 -1.13
CA GLU A 160 -2.56 -28.52 -0.67
C GLU A 160 -4.04 -28.83 -0.87
N ASN A 161 -4.92 -27.88 -0.52
CA ASN A 161 -6.37 -28.05 -0.69
C ASN A 161 -6.85 -27.89 -2.14
N ASN A 162 -6.00 -27.37 -3.03
CA ASN A 162 -6.30 -27.18 -4.45
C ASN A 162 -5.36 -27.98 -5.36
N ARG A 163 -4.89 -29.15 -4.90
CA ARG A 163 -4.13 -30.10 -5.72
C ARG A 163 -4.91 -30.38 -7.02
N GLY A 164 -4.36 -29.93 -8.15
CA GLY A 164 -5.04 -29.87 -9.46
C GLY A 164 -5.17 -28.44 -9.99
N LYS A 165 -5.86 -27.55 -9.26
CA LYS A 165 -5.97 -26.11 -9.62
C LYS A 165 -4.66 -25.36 -9.39
N ALA A 166 -3.80 -25.83 -8.48
CA ALA A 166 -2.46 -25.29 -8.27
C ALA A 166 -1.58 -25.37 -9.54
N ARG A 167 -1.71 -26.48 -10.29
CA ARG A 167 -1.03 -26.65 -11.59
C ARG A 167 -1.56 -25.65 -12.60
N ILE A 168 -2.88 -25.54 -12.73
CA ILE A 168 -3.56 -24.59 -13.63
C ILE A 168 -3.19 -23.15 -13.29
N TYR A 169 -3.17 -22.79 -12.02
CA TYR A 169 -2.77 -21.46 -11.57
C TYR A 169 -1.30 -21.17 -11.90
N LYS A 170 -0.40 -22.13 -11.69
CA LYS A 170 1.01 -22.00 -12.05
C LYS A 170 1.20 -21.87 -13.57
N LEU A 171 0.44 -22.63 -14.36
CA LEU A 171 0.40 -22.52 -15.83
C LEU A 171 0.05 -21.09 -16.25
N LYS A 172 -1.01 -20.53 -15.65
CA LYS A 172 -1.48 -19.19 -15.95
C LYS A 172 -0.53 -18.09 -15.48
N GLN A 173 0.04 -18.21 -14.28
CA GLN A 173 0.89 -17.14 -13.71
C GLN A 173 2.29 -17.06 -14.32
N ILE A 174 2.90 -18.21 -14.65
CA ILE A 174 4.29 -18.26 -15.14
C ILE A 174 4.34 -18.27 -16.66
N TYR A 175 3.43 -19.03 -17.29
CA TYR A 175 3.48 -19.30 -18.72
C TYR A 175 2.36 -18.61 -19.51
N ASN A 176 1.44 -17.91 -18.82
CA ASN A 176 0.22 -17.33 -19.41
C ASN A 176 -0.57 -18.34 -20.24
N LEU A 177 -0.53 -19.61 -19.85
CA LEU A 177 -1.30 -20.69 -20.48
C LEU A 177 -2.43 -21.11 -19.55
N ASP A 178 -3.60 -21.39 -20.13
CA ASP A 178 -4.63 -22.13 -19.41
C ASP A 178 -4.42 -23.66 -19.54
N PHE A 179 -5.39 -24.42 -19.03
CA PHE A 179 -5.31 -25.88 -19.10
C PHE A 179 -5.51 -26.41 -20.53
N GLU A 180 -6.30 -25.71 -21.34
CA GLU A 180 -6.61 -26.08 -22.72
C GLU A 180 -5.40 -25.84 -23.61
N ASP A 181 -4.71 -24.70 -23.44
CA ASP A 181 -3.43 -24.42 -24.10
C ASP A 181 -2.38 -25.49 -23.80
N PHE A 182 -2.29 -25.91 -22.53
CA PHE A 182 -1.38 -26.96 -22.11
C PHE A 182 -1.75 -28.33 -22.71
N HIS A 183 -3.04 -28.63 -22.81
CA HIS A 183 -3.54 -29.83 -23.47
C HIS A 183 -3.22 -29.81 -24.97
N ASN A 184 -3.54 -28.72 -25.67
CA ASN A 184 -3.23 -28.49 -27.08
C ASN A 184 -1.73 -28.61 -27.37
N LEU A 185 -0.88 -28.10 -26.48
CA LEU A 185 0.57 -28.25 -26.60
C LEU A 185 1.01 -29.72 -26.47
N ALA A 186 0.38 -30.48 -25.56
CA ALA A 186 0.66 -31.90 -25.40
C ALA A 186 0.18 -32.73 -26.60
N GLU A 187 -1.00 -32.41 -27.15
CA GLU A 187 -1.54 -33.04 -28.36
C GLU A 187 -0.66 -32.78 -29.58
N LYS A 188 -0.23 -31.53 -29.79
CA LYS A 188 0.73 -31.18 -30.85
C LYS A 188 2.05 -31.94 -30.72
N GLN A 189 2.44 -32.31 -29.50
CA GLN A 189 3.62 -33.15 -29.24
C GLN A 189 3.30 -34.66 -29.18
N ASN A 190 2.08 -35.07 -29.53
CA ASN A 190 1.61 -36.46 -29.46
C ASN A 190 1.89 -37.11 -28.09
N TYR A 191 1.73 -36.33 -27.02
CA TYR A 191 2.00 -36.73 -25.63
C TYR A 191 3.41 -37.31 -25.43
N LYS A 192 4.41 -36.78 -26.13
CA LYS A 192 5.82 -37.20 -26.01
C LYS A 192 6.71 -36.09 -25.46
N CYS A 193 7.76 -36.51 -24.77
CA CYS A 193 8.86 -35.61 -24.41
C CYS A 193 9.57 -35.13 -25.67
N LYS A 194 9.82 -33.82 -25.78
CA LYS A 194 10.46 -33.21 -26.96
C LYS A 194 11.96 -33.55 -27.13
N ILE A 195 12.58 -34.17 -26.12
CA ILE A 195 13.99 -34.58 -26.16
C ILE A 195 14.13 -36.09 -26.34
N CYS A 196 13.56 -36.90 -25.45
CA CYS A 196 13.73 -38.36 -25.52
C CYS A 196 12.62 -39.08 -26.30
N GLU A 197 11.61 -38.36 -26.80
CA GLU A 197 10.47 -38.87 -27.58
C GLU A 197 9.62 -39.96 -26.91
N LYS A 198 9.90 -40.30 -25.65
CA LYS A 198 9.11 -41.25 -24.88
C LYS A 198 7.75 -40.66 -24.55
N LYS A 199 6.71 -41.51 -24.63
CA LYS A 199 5.34 -41.16 -24.24
C LYS A 199 5.30 -40.75 -22.77
N GLY A 200 4.48 -39.75 -22.48
CA GLY A 200 4.24 -39.23 -21.15
C GLY A 200 2.77 -38.91 -20.90
N ASN A 201 2.49 -38.39 -19.72
CA ASN A 201 1.16 -37.99 -19.28
C ASN A 201 1.16 -36.54 -18.78
N ILE A 202 0.02 -35.85 -18.93
CA ILE A 202 -0.16 -34.48 -18.44
C ILE A 202 -0.94 -34.41 -17.12
N LYS A 203 -1.44 -35.56 -16.65
CA LYS A 203 -2.24 -35.71 -15.42
C LYS A 203 -1.49 -36.43 -14.28
N GLY A 204 -0.24 -36.85 -14.49
CA GLY A 204 0.51 -37.57 -13.47
C GLY A 204 0.97 -36.70 -12.31
N LYS A 205 1.41 -37.38 -11.25
CA LYS A 205 1.83 -36.74 -10.00
C LYS A 205 3.15 -36.00 -10.20
N ASN A 206 3.38 -34.95 -9.40
CA ASN A 206 4.66 -34.24 -9.42
C ASN A 206 5.81 -35.20 -9.13
N GLY A 207 6.81 -35.27 -10.01
CA GLY A 207 7.98 -36.14 -9.88
C GLY A 207 7.83 -37.53 -10.50
N GLU A 208 6.66 -37.87 -11.05
CA GLU A 208 6.46 -39.15 -11.75
C GLU A 208 7.23 -39.16 -13.07
N SER A 209 7.99 -40.24 -13.33
CA SER A 209 8.95 -40.33 -14.44
C SER A 209 8.39 -40.02 -15.83
N ARG A 210 7.09 -40.29 -16.04
CA ARG A 210 6.39 -40.07 -17.31
C ARG A 210 5.54 -38.81 -17.34
N THR A 211 5.52 -37.99 -16.29
CA THR A 211 4.79 -36.72 -16.35
C THR A 211 5.53 -35.69 -17.19
N LEU A 212 4.78 -35.03 -18.06
CA LEU A 212 5.26 -33.96 -18.94
C LEU A 212 5.09 -32.60 -18.26
N TYR A 213 6.17 -31.81 -18.32
CA TYR A 213 6.28 -30.46 -17.76
C TYR A 213 6.63 -29.46 -18.85
N ILE A 214 6.20 -28.22 -18.70
CA ILE A 214 6.57 -27.12 -19.59
C ILE A 214 8.05 -26.78 -19.37
N ASP A 215 8.81 -26.86 -20.44
CA ASP A 215 10.16 -26.34 -20.56
C ASP A 215 10.12 -24.97 -21.28
N HIS A 216 10.91 -24.03 -20.77
CA HIS A 216 10.92 -22.65 -21.23
C HIS A 216 12.32 -22.08 -21.13
N ASP A 217 12.61 -21.12 -22.00
CA ASP A 217 13.86 -20.39 -21.93
C ASP A 217 13.86 -19.44 -20.73
N HIS A 218 14.82 -19.59 -19.82
CA HIS A 218 14.90 -18.81 -18.58
C HIS A 218 15.21 -17.32 -18.78
N LYS A 219 15.60 -16.88 -19.99
CA LYS A 219 15.89 -15.46 -20.29
C LYS A 219 14.69 -14.75 -20.90
N THR A 220 13.97 -15.43 -21.78
CA THR A 220 12.90 -14.86 -22.60
C THR A 220 11.51 -15.30 -22.17
N GLY A 221 11.40 -16.34 -21.34
CA GLY A 221 10.14 -16.96 -20.95
C GLY A 221 9.46 -17.77 -22.06
N LYS A 222 10.05 -17.83 -23.27
CA LYS A 222 9.46 -18.54 -24.41
C LYS A 222 9.41 -20.04 -24.14
N ILE A 223 8.24 -20.63 -24.35
CA ILE A 223 8.02 -22.07 -24.19
C ILE A 223 8.76 -22.82 -25.30
N ARG A 224 9.63 -23.75 -24.92
CA ARG A 224 10.38 -24.61 -25.85
C ARG A 224 9.59 -25.88 -26.19
N GLY A 225 8.85 -26.41 -25.21
CA GLY A 225 7.96 -27.57 -25.39
C GLY A 225 7.72 -28.31 -24.07
N LEU A 226 7.22 -29.54 -24.17
CA LEU A 226 7.03 -30.43 -23.02
C LEU A 226 8.14 -31.45 -22.89
N LEU A 227 8.68 -31.59 -21.68
CA LEU A 227 9.74 -32.53 -21.33
C LEU A 227 9.32 -33.46 -20.18
N CYS A 228 9.83 -34.69 -20.16
CA CYS A 228 9.73 -35.55 -18.98
C CYS A 228 10.65 -35.03 -17.86
N VAL A 229 10.43 -35.49 -16.62
CA VAL A 229 11.22 -35.05 -15.46
C VAL A 229 12.74 -35.27 -15.62
N HIS A 230 13.14 -36.37 -16.27
CA HIS A 230 14.54 -36.72 -16.45
C HIS A 230 15.24 -35.80 -17.45
N CYS A 231 14.65 -35.57 -18.62
CA CYS A 231 15.22 -34.66 -19.62
C CYS A 231 15.24 -33.21 -19.11
N ASN A 232 14.15 -32.78 -18.46
CA ASN A 232 14.08 -31.42 -17.91
C ASN A 232 15.13 -31.19 -16.82
N ARG A 233 15.30 -32.14 -15.90
CA ARG A 233 16.34 -32.07 -14.87
C ARG A 233 17.74 -32.11 -15.49
N GLY A 234 17.97 -32.99 -16.46
CA GLY A 234 19.27 -33.08 -17.16
C GLY A 234 19.68 -31.76 -17.79
N LEU A 235 18.76 -31.04 -18.45
CA LEU A 235 19.05 -29.69 -18.96
C LEU A 235 19.45 -28.71 -17.83
N GLY A 236 18.74 -28.77 -16.71
CA GLY A 236 19.04 -27.96 -15.52
C GLY A 236 20.40 -28.28 -14.88
N ASP A 237 20.79 -29.56 -14.84
CA ASP A 237 22.09 -30.00 -14.31
C ASP A 237 23.25 -29.48 -15.19
N PHE A 238 23.02 -29.37 -16.50
CA PHE A 238 23.92 -28.69 -17.44
C PHE A 238 23.69 -27.16 -17.51
N LYS A 239 22.85 -26.60 -16.64
CA LYS A 239 22.53 -25.16 -16.54
C LYS A 239 22.05 -24.54 -17.86
N ASP A 240 21.32 -25.30 -18.68
CA ASP A 240 20.89 -24.92 -20.03
C ASP A 240 22.06 -24.45 -20.93
N ASN A 241 23.29 -24.89 -20.64
CA ASN A 241 24.49 -24.37 -21.29
C ASN A 241 24.89 -25.23 -22.49
N ILE A 242 24.69 -24.69 -23.69
CA ILE A 242 25.02 -25.36 -24.96
C ILE A 242 26.49 -25.80 -25.03
N LYS A 243 27.43 -24.99 -24.53
CA LYS A 243 28.87 -25.35 -24.56
C LYS A 243 29.13 -26.60 -23.71
N THR A 244 28.55 -26.66 -22.53
CA THR A 244 28.72 -27.80 -21.60
C THR A 244 28.06 -29.05 -22.16
N LEU A 245 26.87 -28.94 -22.76
CA LEU A 245 26.21 -30.06 -23.42
C LEU A 245 27.05 -30.62 -24.59
N LYS A 246 27.68 -29.76 -25.40
CA LYS A 246 28.59 -30.20 -26.47
C LYS A 246 29.83 -30.92 -25.93
N LEU A 247 30.37 -30.49 -24.80
CA LEU A 247 31.48 -31.18 -24.13
C LEU A 247 31.03 -32.55 -23.60
N ALA A 248 29.81 -32.66 -23.06
CA ALA A 248 29.25 -33.94 -22.63
C ALA A 248 29.10 -34.93 -23.80
N ILE A 249 28.69 -34.47 -24.99
CA ILE A 249 28.67 -35.30 -26.21
C ILE A 249 30.07 -35.80 -26.55
N LYS A 250 31.06 -34.90 -26.64
CA LYS A 250 32.46 -35.27 -26.91
C LYS A 250 33.02 -36.28 -25.90
N TYR A 251 32.66 -36.13 -24.63
CA TYR A 251 33.06 -37.07 -23.58
C TYR A 251 32.47 -38.47 -23.80
N LEU A 252 31.22 -38.56 -24.26
CA LEU A 252 30.58 -39.85 -24.59
C LEU A 252 31.14 -40.50 -25.86
N GLU A 253 31.52 -39.70 -26.85
CA GLU A 253 32.13 -40.17 -28.11
C GLU A 253 33.58 -40.63 -27.94
N GLY A 254 34.25 -40.19 -26.88
CA GLY A 254 35.65 -40.54 -26.58
C GLY A 254 35.86 -41.88 -25.89
N ASN A 255 34.85 -42.76 -25.87
CA ASN A 255 34.91 -44.13 -25.36
C ASN A 255 34.91 -45.15 -26.51
#